data_AF-A0AAX4J140-F1
#
_entry.id   AF-A0AAX4J140-F1
#
_cell.length_a   1.000
_cell.length_b   1.000
_cell.length_c   1.000
_cell.angle_alpha   90.00
_cell.angle_beta   90.00
_cell.angle_gamma   90.00
#
_symmetry.space_group_name_H-M   'P 1'
#
loop_
_entity.id
_entity.type
_entity.pdbx_description
1 polymer ?
#
loop_
_entity_poly.entity_id
_entity_poly.type
_entity_poly.pdbx_seq_one_letter_code
_entity_poly.pdbx_strand_id
1 'polypeptide(L)'
;MQKEFEDGSSRLPKPSDRRRFSIGTMAFSRAVSLEQAMVANLALEDRLEEDTEGEPVESCLKRMLSTRTAVSTSSSFAQRQQAAVGANEQFREIGTGSIGKVFEHPGTTFAYKLPVTDQKDKLWNNYVVHKRIEASFQSLPFFDGQVEIPRCFWYATPDTQTFWDLNLDFFPKTREFPRKPRHALCMERIFPLPRPVRHALIEKYCPPQAREKMKSDVANKDCLVRPYLGRVKFGQGGLFFSLRNFKLHADQVQELGVVAADLYTGMAHALAVLHWDTKIDANDI
;
A
#
# COMPACT_ATOMS: atom_id res chain seq x y z
N MET A 1 67.22 -26.89 4.98
CA MET A 1 67.56 -26.15 3.74
C MET A 1 66.46 -26.50 2.75
N GLN A 2 65.57 -25.65 2.25
CA GLN A 2 65.43 -24.19 2.14
C GLN A 2 63.92 -23.84 2.22
N LYS A 3 63.62 -22.60 2.63
CA LYS A 3 62.32 -21.92 2.51
C LYS A 3 62.18 -21.29 1.12
N GLU A 4 60.95 -21.15 0.62
CA GLU A 4 60.45 -20.09 -0.27
C GLU A 4 58.90 -20.22 -0.29
N PHE A 5 58.11 -19.34 0.36
CA PHE A 5 57.61 -18.00 -0.01
C PHE A 5 56.60 -17.93 -1.19
N GLU A 6 55.34 -17.67 -0.78
CA GLU A 6 54.20 -16.96 -1.37
C GLU A 6 54.04 -16.81 -2.90
N ASP A 7 52.83 -17.12 -3.41
CA ASP A 7 52.02 -16.12 -4.12
C ASP A 7 50.52 -16.46 -4.04
N GLY A 8 49.72 -15.47 -3.68
CA GLY A 8 48.27 -15.51 -3.57
C GLY A 8 47.62 -15.03 -4.86
N SER A 9 46.84 -15.90 -5.52
CA SER A 9 45.92 -15.49 -6.58
C SER A 9 44.60 -16.23 -6.43
N SER A 10 43.64 -15.57 -5.76
CA SER A 10 42.25 -16.00 -5.68
C SER A 10 41.59 -15.82 -7.05
N ARG A 11 41.52 -16.90 -7.83
CA ARG A 11 40.80 -16.93 -9.10
C ARG A 11 39.29 -16.82 -8.85
N LEU A 12 38.71 -15.74 -9.37
CA LEU A 12 37.27 -15.53 -9.53
C LEU A 12 36.63 -16.72 -10.29
N PRO A 13 35.49 -17.27 -9.85
CA PRO A 13 34.76 -18.26 -10.61
C PRO A 13 34.11 -17.64 -11.86
N LYS A 14 34.32 -18.29 -13.01
CA LYS A 14 33.75 -17.94 -14.32
C LYS A 14 32.23 -18.22 -14.37
N PRO A 15 31.46 -17.50 -15.21
CA PRO A 15 30.01 -17.60 -15.25
C PRO A 15 29.56 -18.78 -16.12
N SER A 16 28.87 -19.76 -15.53
CA SER A 16 28.07 -20.73 -16.26
C SER A 16 26.75 -20.95 -15.53
N ASP A 17 25.69 -20.27 -16.00
CA ASP A 17 24.46 -20.91 -16.42
C ASP A 17 23.44 -19.85 -16.84
N ARG A 18 23.21 -19.75 -18.16
CA ARG A 18 22.07 -19.05 -18.74
C ARG A 18 20.79 -19.81 -18.38
N ARG A 19 20.22 -19.57 -17.20
CA ARG A 19 18.79 -19.76 -16.99
C ARG A 19 18.08 -18.48 -17.44
N ARG A 20 17.44 -18.55 -18.60
CA ARG A 20 16.43 -17.58 -19.03
C ARG A 20 15.35 -17.55 -17.94
N PHE A 21 15.36 -16.53 -17.09
CA PHE A 21 14.25 -16.26 -16.19
C PHE A 21 13.04 -15.87 -17.04
N SER A 22 12.02 -16.74 -17.06
CA SER A 22 10.73 -16.49 -17.70
C SER A 22 9.92 -15.49 -16.87
N ILE A 23 10.25 -14.20 -17.02
CA ILE A 23 9.55 -13.09 -16.34
C ILE A 23 8.20 -12.76 -17.02
N GLY A 24 7.98 -13.20 -18.26
CA GLY A 24 6.82 -12.81 -19.08
C GLY A 24 5.50 -13.53 -18.80
N THR A 25 5.51 -14.82 -18.46
CA THR A 25 4.28 -15.63 -18.49
C THR A 25 3.41 -15.49 -17.24
N MET A 26 4.02 -15.35 -16.06
CA MET A 26 3.26 -15.20 -14.80
C MET A 26 2.62 -13.82 -14.65
N ALA A 27 3.30 -12.75 -15.10
CA ALA A 27 2.76 -11.40 -15.08
C ALA A 27 1.53 -11.26 -16.01
N PHE A 28 1.58 -11.88 -17.19
CA PHE A 28 0.50 -11.83 -18.18
C PHE A 28 -0.75 -12.61 -17.74
N SER A 29 -0.59 -13.78 -17.10
CA SER A 29 -1.74 -14.56 -16.59
C SER A 29 -2.51 -13.83 -15.48
N ARG A 30 -1.82 -12.99 -14.69
CA ARG A 30 -2.42 -12.21 -13.60
C ARG A 30 -3.05 -10.90 -14.07
N ALA A 31 -2.60 -10.34 -15.19
CA ALA A 31 -3.25 -9.18 -15.79
C ALA A 31 -4.67 -9.51 -16.27
N VAL A 32 -4.87 -10.70 -16.86
CA VAL A 32 -6.20 -11.21 -17.23
C VAL A 32 -7.07 -11.50 -15.99
N SER A 33 -6.48 -12.01 -14.90
CA SER A 33 -7.22 -12.17 -13.63
C SER A 33 -7.55 -10.84 -12.96
N LEU A 34 -6.76 -9.80 -13.20
CA LEU A 34 -6.94 -8.47 -12.62
C LEU A 34 -8.13 -7.77 -13.27
N GLU A 35 -8.26 -7.81 -14.59
CA GLU A 35 -9.43 -7.25 -15.30
C GLU A 35 -10.73 -7.93 -14.84
N GLN A 36 -10.74 -9.26 -14.71
CA GLN A 36 -11.88 -10.01 -14.20
C GLN A 36 -12.19 -9.69 -12.73
N ALA A 37 -11.16 -9.56 -11.89
CA ALA A 37 -11.32 -9.16 -10.49
C ALA A 37 -11.85 -7.73 -10.36
N MET A 38 -11.39 -6.80 -11.21
CA MET A 38 -11.81 -5.40 -11.23
C MET A 38 -13.25 -5.23 -11.70
N VAL A 39 -13.69 -5.98 -12.72
CA VAL A 39 -15.09 -6.01 -13.16
C VAL A 39 -16.00 -6.65 -12.10
N ALA A 40 -15.60 -7.76 -11.49
CA ALA A 40 -16.36 -8.36 -10.38
C ALA A 40 -16.51 -7.39 -9.21
N ASN A 41 -15.48 -6.59 -8.95
CA ASN A 41 -15.46 -5.59 -7.90
C ASN A 41 -16.40 -4.41 -8.13
N LEU A 42 -16.59 -3.98 -9.38
CA LEU A 42 -17.56 -2.94 -9.74
C LEU A 42 -18.99 -3.33 -9.37
N ALA A 43 -19.39 -4.53 -9.78
CA ALA A 43 -20.71 -5.07 -9.44
C ALA A 43 -20.91 -5.25 -7.93
N LEU A 44 -19.82 -5.41 -7.16
CA LEU A 44 -19.88 -5.46 -5.70
C LEU A 44 -20.03 -4.06 -5.08
N GLU A 45 -19.48 -3.01 -5.68
CA GLU A 45 -19.65 -1.64 -5.18
C GLU A 45 -21.11 -1.17 -5.32
N ASP A 46 -21.72 -1.33 -6.49
CA ASP A 46 -23.10 -0.87 -6.72
C ASP A 46 -24.06 -1.56 -5.73
N ARG A 47 -23.85 -2.87 -5.52
CA ARG A 47 -24.55 -3.64 -4.50
C ARG A 47 -24.27 -3.14 -3.08
N LEU A 48 -23.04 -2.74 -2.77
CA LEU A 48 -22.70 -2.20 -1.45
C LEU A 48 -23.32 -0.82 -1.23
N GLU A 49 -23.45 0.03 -2.25
CA GLU A 49 -24.17 1.29 -2.15
C GLU A 49 -25.66 1.05 -1.88
N GLU A 50 -26.29 0.14 -2.63
CA GLU A 50 -27.69 -0.29 -2.41
C GLU A 50 -27.90 -0.89 -1.01
N ASP A 51 -27.04 -1.83 -0.59
CA ASP A 51 -27.14 -2.52 0.71
C ASP A 51 -26.90 -1.58 1.91
N THR A 52 -26.24 -0.44 1.69
CA THR A 52 -26.00 0.58 2.73
C THR A 52 -27.03 1.70 2.74
N GLU A 53 -27.94 1.74 1.76
CA GLU A 53 -28.95 2.78 1.67
C GLU A 53 -29.94 2.67 2.84
N GLY A 54 -30.02 3.73 3.65
CA GLY A 54 -30.84 3.75 4.87
C GLY A 54 -30.25 3.00 6.08
N GLU A 55 -29.08 2.37 5.95
CA GLU A 55 -28.36 1.78 7.09
C GLU A 55 -27.80 2.90 8.00
N PRO A 56 -27.97 2.81 9.34
CA PRO A 56 -27.31 3.73 10.26
C PRO A 56 -25.78 3.73 10.07
N VAL A 57 -25.17 4.90 10.16
CA VAL A 57 -23.73 5.11 9.91
C VAL A 57 -22.86 4.16 10.73
N GLU A 58 -23.17 4.00 12.02
CA GLU A 58 -22.45 3.11 12.94
C GLU A 58 -22.58 1.64 12.54
N SER A 59 -23.77 1.20 12.11
CA SER A 59 -23.99 -0.18 11.65
C SER A 59 -23.20 -0.46 10.38
N CYS A 60 -23.21 0.47 9.42
CA CYS A 60 -22.42 0.39 8.20
C CYS A 60 -20.92 0.29 8.53
N LEU A 61 -20.39 1.19 9.37
CA LEU A 61 -18.98 1.17 9.77
C LEU A 61 -18.61 -0.11 10.53
N LYS A 62 -19.46 -0.58 11.46
CA LYS A 62 -19.24 -1.81 12.21
C LYS A 62 -19.10 -3.01 11.29
N ARG A 63 -20.04 -3.14 10.34
CA ARG A 63 -20.08 -4.24 9.38
C ARG A 63 -18.90 -4.17 8.42
N MET A 64 -18.57 -2.98 7.92
CA MET A 64 -17.61 -2.78 6.85
C MET A 64 -16.15 -2.68 7.30
N LEU A 65 -15.90 -2.38 8.58
CA LEU A 65 -14.55 -2.41 9.17
C LEU A 65 -14.26 -3.71 9.92
N SER A 66 -15.22 -4.65 9.94
CA SER A 66 -15.02 -5.99 10.49
C SER A 66 -14.10 -6.82 9.60
N THR A 67 -13.14 -7.52 10.20
CA THR A 67 -12.27 -8.50 9.53
C THR A 67 -13.00 -9.77 9.10
N ARG A 68 -14.23 -9.98 9.57
CA ARG A 68 -15.05 -11.16 9.27
C ARG A 68 -15.99 -10.95 8.08
N THR A 69 -16.08 -9.72 7.60
CA THR A 69 -16.89 -9.37 6.43
C THR A 69 -15.94 -9.20 5.24
N ALA A 70 -16.17 -9.93 4.16
CA ALA A 70 -15.51 -9.62 2.89
C ALA A 70 -16.13 -8.33 2.33
N VAL A 71 -15.43 -7.22 2.53
CA VAL A 71 -15.83 -5.93 1.97
C VAL A 71 -14.98 -5.69 0.73
N SER A 72 -15.62 -5.54 -0.42
CA SER A 72 -14.90 -5.10 -1.61
C SER A 72 -14.43 -3.67 -1.39
N THR A 73 -13.11 -3.47 -1.35
CA THR A 73 -12.46 -2.15 -1.26
C THR A 73 -12.39 -1.44 -2.62
N SER A 74 -12.92 -2.08 -3.66
CA SER A 74 -12.65 -1.71 -5.03
C SER A 74 -13.79 -0.87 -5.57
N SER A 75 -13.84 0.37 -5.11
CA SER A 75 -14.99 1.26 -5.30
C SER A 75 -14.55 2.62 -5.83
N SER A 76 -15.17 3.17 -6.89
CA SER A 76 -14.80 4.36 -7.70
C SER A 76 -13.37 4.35 -8.24
N PHE A 77 -12.41 3.91 -7.43
CA PHE A 77 -11.20 3.21 -7.77
C PHE A 77 -11.44 2.14 -8.82
N ALA A 78 -12.25 1.09 -8.60
CA ALA A 78 -12.42 0.05 -9.62
C ALA A 78 -12.91 0.59 -10.97
N GLN A 79 -13.81 1.58 -10.97
CA GLN A 79 -14.29 2.22 -12.21
C GLN A 79 -13.16 2.94 -12.93
N ARG A 80 -12.41 3.79 -12.20
CA ARG A 80 -11.25 4.49 -12.75
C ARG A 80 -10.19 3.52 -13.23
N GLN A 81 -9.97 2.48 -12.46
CA GLN A 81 -8.89 1.56 -12.69
C GLN A 81 -9.20 0.66 -13.87
N GLN A 82 -10.47 0.24 -14.04
CA GLN A 82 -10.96 -0.46 -15.23
C GLN A 82 -10.90 0.45 -16.47
N ALA A 83 -11.33 1.71 -16.35
CA ALA A 83 -11.22 2.69 -17.42
C ALA A 83 -9.76 2.95 -17.84
N ALA A 84 -8.84 2.82 -16.88
CA ALA A 84 -7.41 3.00 -17.08
C ALA A 84 -6.70 1.74 -17.61
N VAL A 85 -7.36 0.55 -17.63
CA VAL A 85 -6.75 -0.66 -18.20
C VAL A 85 -6.50 -0.43 -19.68
N GLY A 86 -5.23 -0.48 -20.09
CA GLY A 86 -4.82 -0.22 -21.48
C GLY A 86 -4.87 1.26 -21.89
N ALA A 87 -5.25 2.16 -21.00
CA ALA A 87 -5.18 3.60 -21.23
C ALA A 87 -3.84 4.17 -20.76
N ASN A 88 -3.30 5.13 -21.52
CA ASN A 88 -2.08 5.85 -21.17
C ASN A 88 -2.39 7.03 -20.23
N GLU A 89 -2.83 6.72 -19.01
CA GLU A 89 -3.11 7.72 -17.97
C GLU A 89 -1.84 8.15 -17.21
N GLN A 90 -1.82 9.41 -16.75
CA GLN A 90 -0.75 9.89 -15.88
C GLN A 90 -0.82 9.23 -14.49
N PHE A 91 0.35 8.99 -13.90
CA PHE A 91 0.46 8.50 -12.54
C PHE A 91 0.02 9.57 -11.55
N ARG A 92 -0.87 9.20 -10.63
CA ARG A 92 -1.44 10.14 -9.65
C ARG A 92 -0.81 9.96 -8.28
N GLU A 93 -0.52 11.07 -7.61
CA GLU A 93 -0.06 11.06 -6.23
C GLU A 93 -1.18 10.57 -5.28
N ILE A 94 -0.91 9.47 -4.57
CA ILE A 94 -1.84 8.87 -3.60
C ILE A 94 -1.37 9.03 -2.15
N GLY A 95 -0.12 9.45 -1.93
CA GLY A 95 0.40 9.70 -0.59
C GLY A 95 1.73 10.43 -0.59
N THR A 96 2.01 11.14 0.49
CA THR A 96 3.27 11.84 0.72
C THR A 96 3.73 11.55 2.15
N GLY A 97 5.01 11.19 2.30
CA GLY A 97 5.67 10.99 3.59
C GLY A 97 7.07 11.62 3.62
N SER A 98 7.77 11.46 4.74
CA SER A 98 9.10 12.08 4.96
C SER A 98 10.18 11.63 3.97
N ILE A 99 10.07 10.39 3.47
CA ILE A 99 11.05 9.79 2.55
C ILE A 99 10.68 10.08 1.08
N GLY A 100 9.40 10.24 0.76
CA GLY A 100 8.98 10.29 -0.63
C GLY A 100 7.48 10.43 -0.84
N LYS A 101 7.11 10.56 -2.12
CA LYS A 101 5.73 10.51 -2.60
C LYS A 101 5.44 9.17 -3.22
N VAL A 102 4.20 8.73 -3.08
CA VAL A 102 3.69 7.48 -3.63
C VAL A 102 2.73 7.82 -4.77
N PHE A 103 2.95 7.20 -5.91
CA PHE A 103 2.16 7.34 -7.12
C PHE A 103 1.48 6.02 -7.44
N GLU A 104 0.21 6.06 -7.84
CA GLU A 104 -0.44 4.88 -8.41
C GLU A 104 -0.05 4.70 -9.88
N HIS A 105 0.02 3.45 -10.33
CA HIS A 105 -0.03 3.12 -11.75
C HIS A 105 -1.47 2.72 -12.11
N PRO A 106 -2.23 3.58 -12.83
CA PRO A 106 -3.60 3.32 -13.24
C PRO A 106 -3.75 1.97 -13.99
N GLY A 107 -4.86 1.28 -13.80
CA GLY A 107 -5.08 -0.05 -14.40
C GLY A 107 -4.25 -1.21 -13.81
N THR A 108 -3.42 -0.97 -12.79
CA THR A 108 -2.58 -2.03 -12.16
C THR A 108 -2.70 -2.04 -10.64
N THR A 109 -2.08 -3.06 -10.00
CA THR A 109 -1.89 -3.12 -8.54
C THR A 109 -0.58 -2.47 -8.08
N PHE A 110 0.16 -1.80 -8.98
CA PHE A 110 1.44 -1.21 -8.65
C PHE A 110 1.30 0.21 -8.10
N ALA A 111 2.17 0.51 -7.15
CA ALA A 111 2.47 1.85 -6.69
C ALA A 111 3.97 2.11 -6.74
N TYR A 112 4.35 3.33 -7.07
CA TYR A 112 5.73 3.79 -7.15
C TYR A 112 6.01 4.81 -6.07
N LYS A 113 6.97 4.52 -5.20
CA LYS A 113 7.49 5.49 -4.23
C LYS A 113 8.75 6.12 -4.76
N LEU A 114 8.73 7.45 -4.94
CA LEU A 114 9.85 8.25 -5.41
C LEU A 114 10.30 9.20 -4.30
N PRO A 115 11.61 9.46 -4.15
CA PRO A 115 12.10 10.35 -3.13
C PRO A 115 11.80 11.81 -3.52
N VAL A 116 11.41 12.64 -2.55
CA VAL A 116 11.16 14.09 -2.74
C VAL A 116 12.48 14.86 -2.74
N THR A 117 13.40 14.46 -1.88
CA THR A 117 14.74 15.05 -1.73
C THR A 117 15.79 14.00 -2.10
N ASP A 118 17.08 14.31 -1.97
CA ASP A 118 18.17 13.35 -2.21
C ASP A 118 18.31 12.33 -1.05
N GLN A 119 17.21 11.66 -0.73
CA GLN A 119 17.11 10.62 0.32
C GLN A 119 17.12 9.21 -0.30
N LYS A 120 17.93 9.00 -1.34
CA LYS A 120 18.02 7.70 -2.04
C LYS A 120 18.37 6.55 -1.09
N ASP A 121 19.25 6.79 -0.12
CA ASP A 121 19.67 5.75 0.84
C ASP A 121 18.53 5.35 1.77
N LYS A 122 17.65 6.29 2.14
CA LYS A 122 16.45 5.98 2.94
C LYS A 122 15.42 5.20 2.12
N LEU A 123 15.27 5.52 0.83
CA LEU A 123 14.38 4.76 -0.04
C LEU A 123 14.93 3.34 -0.30
N TRP A 124 16.24 3.21 -0.48
CA TRP A 124 16.92 1.91 -0.57
C TRP A 124 16.74 1.10 0.73
N ASN A 125 16.91 1.72 1.88
CA ASN A 125 16.64 1.07 3.17
C ASN A 125 15.18 0.60 3.26
N ASN A 126 14.22 1.39 2.76
CA ASN A 126 12.82 0.98 2.71
C ASN A 126 12.64 -0.29 1.85
N TYR A 127 13.29 -0.37 0.69
CA TYR A 127 13.28 -1.57 -0.16
C TYR A 127 13.87 -2.79 0.57
N VAL A 128 15.06 -2.65 1.16
CA VAL A 128 15.78 -3.75 1.83
C VAL A 128 15.00 -4.26 3.04
N VAL A 129 14.50 -3.37 3.90
CA VAL A 129 13.72 -3.75 5.07
C VAL A 129 12.41 -4.44 4.65
N HIS A 130 11.71 -3.93 3.64
CA HIS A 130 10.47 -4.54 3.15
C HIS A 130 10.71 -5.96 2.63
N LYS A 131 11.76 -6.18 1.84
CA LYS A 131 12.14 -7.53 1.37
C LYS A 131 12.45 -8.49 2.52
N ARG A 132 13.06 -8.00 3.60
CA ARG A 132 13.28 -8.80 4.81
C ARG A 132 11.98 -9.15 5.52
N ILE A 133 11.05 -8.19 5.65
CA ILE A 133 9.72 -8.43 6.23
C ILE A 133 8.98 -9.51 5.42
N GLU A 134 8.95 -9.40 4.10
CA GLU A 134 8.32 -10.43 3.25
C GLU A 134 8.96 -11.79 3.43
N ALA A 135 10.28 -11.87 3.49
CA ALA A 135 10.99 -13.13 3.71
C ALA A 135 10.62 -13.75 5.07
N SER A 136 10.56 -12.94 6.14
CA SER A 136 10.14 -13.37 7.47
C SER A 136 8.73 -13.94 7.45
N PHE A 137 7.75 -13.21 6.91
CA PHE A 137 6.36 -13.66 6.80
C PHE A 137 6.18 -14.90 5.91
N GLN A 138 7.03 -15.11 4.90
CA GLN A 138 7.00 -16.31 4.05
C GLN A 138 7.68 -17.52 4.69
N SER A 139 8.67 -17.29 5.56
CA SER A 139 9.46 -18.36 6.18
C SER A 139 8.80 -18.96 7.42
N LEU A 140 7.98 -18.16 8.11
CA LEU A 140 7.28 -18.58 9.32
C LEU A 140 5.98 -19.35 8.98
N PRO A 141 5.53 -20.26 9.87
CA PRO A 141 4.26 -20.95 9.70
C PRO A 141 3.10 -19.96 9.58
N PHE A 142 2.12 -20.30 8.75
CA PHE A 142 0.88 -19.54 8.66
C PHE A 142 0.18 -19.49 10.02
N PHE A 143 -0.29 -18.30 10.38
CA PHE A 143 -1.04 -18.06 11.61
C PHE A 143 -2.46 -17.61 11.26
N ASP A 144 -3.47 -18.20 11.92
CA ASP A 144 -4.85 -17.78 11.70
C ASP A 144 -5.07 -16.34 12.18
N GLY A 145 -5.59 -15.48 11.29
CA GLY A 145 -5.65 -14.03 11.53
C GLY A 145 -4.34 -13.28 11.27
N GLN A 146 -3.37 -13.90 10.60
CA GLN A 146 -2.17 -13.22 10.09
C GLN A 146 -2.54 -12.06 9.16
N VAL A 147 -1.84 -10.94 9.31
CA VAL A 147 -1.99 -9.79 8.41
C VAL A 147 -1.33 -10.05 7.06
N GLU A 148 -1.94 -9.53 6.01
CA GLU A 148 -1.34 -9.49 4.68
C GLU A 148 -0.35 -8.33 4.57
N ILE A 149 0.84 -8.61 4.05
CA ILE A 149 1.88 -7.60 3.81
C ILE A 149 1.91 -7.28 2.32
N PRO A 150 1.78 -6.00 1.90
CA PRO A 150 1.91 -5.63 0.50
C PRO A 150 3.24 -6.12 -0.06
N ARG A 151 3.26 -6.65 -1.27
CA ARG A 151 4.52 -7.07 -1.90
C ARG A 151 5.40 -5.88 -2.26
N CYS A 152 6.71 -6.05 -2.14
CA CYS A 152 7.72 -5.18 -2.71
C CYS A 152 8.25 -5.87 -3.96
N PHE A 153 8.14 -5.26 -5.13
CA PHE A 153 8.50 -5.94 -6.37
C PHE A 153 9.97 -5.74 -6.70
N TRP A 154 10.39 -4.48 -6.89
CA TRP A 154 11.72 -4.14 -7.37
C TRP A 154 12.10 -2.70 -7.00
N TYR A 155 13.39 -2.38 -7.14
CA TYR A 155 13.95 -1.06 -6.97
C TYR A 155 14.66 -0.62 -8.26
N ALA A 156 14.36 0.59 -8.73
CA ALA A 156 14.99 1.20 -9.89
C ALA A 156 15.98 2.29 -9.46
N THR A 157 17.04 2.42 -10.23
CA THR A 157 18.04 3.50 -10.16
C THR A 157 17.86 4.45 -11.36
N PRO A 158 18.56 5.60 -11.40
CA PRO A 158 18.57 6.45 -12.59
C PRO A 158 18.98 5.72 -13.88
N ASP A 159 19.78 4.66 -13.77
CA ASP A 159 20.30 3.90 -14.91
C ASP A 159 19.36 2.75 -15.36
N THR A 160 18.21 2.57 -14.70
CA THR A 160 17.23 1.53 -15.05
C THR A 160 16.40 1.96 -16.27
N GLN A 161 17.03 1.95 -17.45
CA GLN A 161 16.45 2.38 -18.73
C GLN A 161 15.13 1.68 -19.05
N THR A 162 15.05 0.36 -18.82
CA THR A 162 13.83 -0.44 -19.07
C THR A 162 12.59 0.09 -18.34
N PHE A 163 12.75 0.71 -17.18
CA PHE A 163 11.64 1.35 -16.47
C PHE A 163 11.45 2.80 -16.90
N TRP A 164 12.52 3.59 -16.92
CA TRP A 164 12.40 5.04 -17.14
C TRP A 164 12.02 5.40 -18.58
N ASP A 165 12.51 4.67 -19.59
CA ASP A 165 12.18 4.95 -20.99
C ASP A 165 10.68 4.77 -21.27
N LEU A 166 10.04 3.86 -20.54
CA LEU A 166 8.61 3.57 -20.68
C LEU A 166 7.73 4.46 -19.78
N ASN A 167 8.22 4.83 -18.59
CA ASN A 167 7.36 5.37 -17.54
C ASN A 167 7.63 6.83 -17.18
N LEU A 168 8.76 7.41 -17.62
CA LEU A 168 9.17 8.75 -17.20
C LEU A 168 8.11 9.80 -17.52
N ASP A 169 7.43 9.67 -18.65
CA ASP A 169 6.42 10.63 -19.12
C ASP A 169 5.06 10.52 -18.42
N PHE A 170 4.79 9.43 -17.70
CA PHE A 170 3.55 9.27 -16.95
C PHE A 170 3.59 9.93 -15.57
N PHE A 171 4.76 10.13 -14.97
CA PHE A 171 4.86 10.86 -13.71
C PHE A 171 4.44 12.34 -13.85
N PRO A 172 3.90 13.01 -12.83
CA PRO A 172 3.63 14.43 -12.93
C PRO A 172 4.92 15.25 -13.05
N LYS A 173 4.98 16.17 -14.02
CA LYS A 173 6.10 17.10 -14.15
C LYS A 173 5.90 18.27 -13.17
N THR A 174 6.66 18.29 -12.09
CA THR A 174 6.65 19.39 -11.11
C THR A 174 8.08 19.87 -10.82
N ARG A 175 8.23 20.94 -10.04
CA ARG A 175 9.54 21.39 -9.58
C ARG A 175 10.25 20.32 -8.73
N GLU A 176 9.48 19.55 -7.95
CA GLU A 176 9.98 18.45 -7.09
C GLU A 176 10.30 17.19 -7.91
N PHE A 177 9.54 16.97 -8.99
CA PHE A 177 9.65 15.82 -9.88
C PHE A 177 9.88 16.27 -11.34
N PRO A 178 11.11 16.73 -11.66
CA PRO A 178 11.48 16.99 -13.05
C PRO A 178 11.48 15.70 -13.86
N ARG A 179 11.34 15.82 -15.19
CA ARG A 179 11.46 14.72 -16.16
C ARG A 179 12.90 14.20 -16.24
N LYS A 180 13.36 13.54 -15.19
CA LYS A 180 14.68 12.93 -15.10
C LYS A 180 14.58 11.59 -14.36
N PRO A 181 15.24 10.53 -14.87
CA PRO A 181 15.41 9.27 -14.16
C PRO A 181 15.93 9.48 -12.74
N ARG A 182 15.43 8.67 -11.81
CA ARG A 182 15.78 8.74 -10.38
C ARG A 182 15.66 7.38 -9.73
N HIS A 183 15.79 7.36 -8.41
CA HIS A 183 15.45 6.17 -7.64
C HIS A 183 13.93 6.03 -7.53
N ALA A 184 13.43 4.79 -7.67
CA ALA A 184 12.02 4.47 -7.48
C ALA A 184 11.88 3.09 -6.86
N LEU A 185 10.91 2.95 -5.96
CA LEU A 185 10.53 1.69 -5.33
C LEU A 185 9.17 1.27 -5.88
N CYS A 186 9.07 0.07 -6.45
CA CYS A 186 7.80 -0.51 -6.86
C CYS A 186 7.26 -1.47 -5.80
N MET A 187 6.03 -1.25 -5.41
CA MET A 187 5.32 -1.97 -4.36
C MET A 187 3.88 -2.25 -4.78
N GLU A 188 3.27 -3.22 -4.12
CA GLU A 188 1.86 -3.49 -4.20
C GLU A 188 1.09 -2.38 -3.50
N ARG A 189 0.01 -1.96 -4.17
CA ARG A 189 -0.86 -0.92 -3.69
C ARG A 189 -1.88 -1.50 -2.72
N ILE A 190 -1.99 -0.87 -1.54
CA ILE A 190 -3.16 -1.04 -0.68
C ILE A 190 -4.30 -0.22 -1.27
N PHE A 191 -5.42 -0.87 -1.59
CA PHE A 191 -6.57 -0.18 -2.16
C PHE A 191 -7.32 0.64 -1.12
N PRO A 192 -7.84 1.81 -1.52
CA PRO A 192 -8.58 2.66 -0.60
C PRO A 192 -9.90 2.00 -0.18
N LEU A 193 -10.42 2.39 0.98
CA LEU A 193 -11.74 1.93 1.41
C LEU A 193 -12.86 2.42 0.49
N PRO A 194 -13.96 1.66 0.37
CA PRO A 194 -15.02 1.97 -0.58
C PRO A 194 -15.82 3.21 -0.17
N ARG A 195 -16.49 3.83 -1.14
CA ARG A 195 -17.22 5.09 -1.01
C ARG A 195 -18.22 5.11 0.16
N PRO A 196 -19.05 4.07 0.38
CA PRO A 196 -19.93 4.03 1.55
C PRO A 196 -19.17 4.19 2.86
N VAL A 197 -18.05 3.49 3.01
CA VAL A 197 -17.21 3.55 4.22
C VAL A 197 -16.57 4.92 4.37
N ARG A 198 -16.05 5.50 3.28
CA ARG A 198 -15.47 6.85 3.29
C ARG A 198 -16.49 7.90 3.71
N HIS A 199 -17.69 7.84 3.15
CA HIS A 199 -18.78 8.75 3.48
C HIS A 199 -19.25 8.56 4.92
N ALA A 200 -19.39 7.31 5.39
CA ALA A 200 -19.75 7.00 6.77
C ALA A 200 -18.70 7.49 7.77
N LEU A 201 -17.40 7.35 7.46
CA LEU A 201 -16.30 7.90 8.28
C LEU A 201 -16.36 9.43 8.35
N ILE A 202 -16.67 10.11 7.24
CA ILE A 202 -16.85 11.56 7.21
C ILE A 202 -18.08 11.96 8.03
N GLU A 203 -19.20 11.27 7.87
CA GLU A 203 -20.43 11.57 8.59
C GLU A 203 -20.23 11.42 10.11
N LYS A 204 -19.54 10.36 10.54
CA LYS A 204 -19.28 10.08 11.96
C LYS A 204 -18.25 11.02 12.59
N TYR A 205 -17.13 11.27 11.91
CA TYR A 205 -15.95 11.89 12.55
C TYR A 205 -15.59 13.29 12.03
N CYS A 206 -16.18 13.75 10.93
CA CYS A 206 -15.95 15.09 10.39
C CYS A 206 -16.96 16.10 10.96
N PRO A 207 -16.53 17.33 11.33
CA PRO A 207 -17.45 18.39 11.73
C PRO A 207 -18.53 18.64 10.67
N PRO A 208 -19.81 18.84 11.04
CA PRO A 208 -20.93 18.95 10.09
C PRO A 208 -20.70 19.95 8.95
N GLN A 209 -20.09 21.09 9.27
CA GLN A 209 -19.84 22.18 8.32
C GLN A 209 -18.83 21.81 7.22
N ALA A 210 -17.99 20.80 7.44
CA ALA A 210 -16.95 20.38 6.51
C ALA A 210 -17.31 19.12 5.70
N ARG A 211 -18.38 18.39 6.07
CA ARG A 211 -18.69 17.06 5.51
C ARG A 211 -18.77 17.04 3.98
N GLU A 212 -19.56 17.94 3.38
CA GLU A 212 -19.73 17.98 1.92
C GLU A 212 -18.45 18.34 1.17
N LYS A 213 -17.64 19.24 1.75
CA LYS A 213 -16.30 19.53 1.23
C LYS A 213 -15.39 18.29 1.30
N MET A 214 -15.43 17.54 2.40
CA MET A 214 -14.60 16.34 2.56
C MET A 214 -15.05 15.18 1.66
N LYS A 215 -16.36 15.04 1.40
CA LYS A 215 -16.92 14.05 0.46
C LYS A 215 -16.50 14.32 -0.98
N SER A 216 -16.42 15.60 -1.37
CA SER A 216 -16.03 16.02 -2.73
C SER A 216 -14.51 16.10 -2.95
N ASP A 217 -13.71 16.18 -1.89
CA ASP A 217 -12.25 16.22 -1.98
C ASP A 217 -11.67 14.93 -2.57
N VAL A 218 -10.93 15.08 -3.68
CA VAL A 218 -10.28 13.99 -4.42
C VAL A 218 -9.24 13.27 -3.56
N ALA A 219 -8.53 13.96 -2.66
CA ALA A 219 -7.53 13.34 -1.81
C ALA A 219 -8.13 12.31 -0.84
N ASN A 220 -9.38 12.53 -0.40
CA ASN A 220 -10.11 11.61 0.46
C ASN A 220 -10.59 10.35 -0.25
N LYS A 221 -10.48 10.28 -1.59
CA LYS A 221 -10.68 9.03 -2.33
C LYS A 221 -9.56 8.01 -2.08
N ASP A 222 -8.41 8.45 -1.56
CA ASP A 222 -7.29 7.58 -1.18
C ASP A 222 -7.38 7.19 0.32
N CYS A 223 -8.57 6.78 0.75
CA CYS A 223 -8.84 6.50 2.15
C CYS A 223 -8.15 5.22 2.62
N LEU A 224 -7.28 5.33 3.62
CA LEU A 224 -6.70 4.20 4.33
C LEU A 224 -6.94 4.40 5.82
N VAL A 225 -7.49 3.40 6.50
CA VAL A 225 -7.65 3.42 7.95
C VAL A 225 -6.40 2.81 8.59
N ARG A 226 -5.84 3.53 9.55
CA ARG A 226 -4.74 3.07 10.41
C ARG A 226 -5.29 2.84 11.82
N PRO A 227 -5.42 1.58 12.27
CA PRO A 227 -5.85 1.29 13.63
C PRO A 227 -4.77 1.71 14.66
N TYR A 228 -5.15 2.48 15.66
CA TYR A 228 -4.32 2.87 16.81
C TYR A 228 -4.85 2.21 18.07
N LEU A 229 -4.63 0.90 18.19
CA LEU A 229 -5.25 0.08 19.22
C LEU A 229 -4.65 0.28 20.64
N GLY A 230 -3.47 0.90 20.72
CA GLY A 230 -2.81 1.28 21.98
C GLY A 230 -3.00 2.74 22.39
N ARG A 231 -3.83 3.51 21.67
CA ARG A 231 -4.04 4.93 21.93
C ARG A 231 -5.52 5.25 21.99
N VAL A 232 -5.93 5.90 23.07
CA VAL A 232 -7.26 6.51 23.22
C VAL A 232 -7.18 7.98 22.80
N LYS A 233 -8.18 8.45 22.07
CA LYS A 233 -8.29 9.87 21.72
C LYS A 233 -9.14 10.61 22.75
N PHE A 234 -8.60 11.68 23.32
CA PHE A 234 -9.33 12.59 24.18
C PHE A 234 -9.66 13.88 23.42
N GLY A 235 -10.93 14.30 23.42
CA GLY A 235 -11.41 15.56 22.82
C GLY A 235 -11.89 15.47 21.37
N GLN A 236 -12.61 16.52 20.93
CA GLN A 236 -13.07 16.63 19.53
C GLN A 236 -11.90 16.95 18.59
N GLY A 237 -11.93 16.36 17.39
CA GLY A 237 -10.82 16.40 16.42
C GLY A 237 -10.38 17.82 16.05
N GLY A 238 -9.09 17.95 15.71
CA GLY A 238 -8.55 19.22 15.21
C GLY A 238 -9.19 19.64 13.87
N LEU A 239 -8.91 20.88 13.47
CA LEU A 239 -9.42 21.51 12.24
C LEU A 239 -9.04 20.77 10.94
N PHE A 240 -8.11 19.82 11.01
CA PHE A 240 -7.62 19.05 9.88
C PHE A 240 -8.23 17.65 9.88
N PHE A 241 -9.15 17.41 8.95
CA PHE A 241 -9.69 16.08 8.65
C PHE A 241 -9.02 15.56 7.36
N SER A 242 -8.67 14.28 7.32
CA SER A 242 -8.15 13.62 6.13
C SER A 242 -8.44 12.14 6.23
N LEU A 243 -8.89 11.54 5.12
CA LEU A 243 -9.06 10.10 5.03
C LEU A 243 -7.77 9.36 4.64
N ARG A 244 -6.72 10.06 4.18
CA ARG A 244 -5.40 9.47 3.96
C ARG A 244 -4.75 9.15 5.30
N ASN A 245 -4.50 7.87 5.57
CA ASN A 245 -3.99 7.39 6.87
C ASN A 245 -4.87 7.83 8.06
N PHE A 246 -6.19 7.70 7.90
CA PHE A 246 -7.17 8.03 8.93
C PHE A 246 -6.90 7.23 10.21
N LYS A 247 -6.61 7.93 11.31
CA LYS A 247 -6.27 7.31 12.58
C LYS A 247 -7.55 6.89 13.31
N LEU A 248 -7.80 5.58 13.39
CA LEU A 248 -8.92 5.01 14.12
C LEU A 248 -8.43 4.51 15.49
N HIS A 249 -8.75 5.25 16.55
CA HIS A 249 -8.26 5.01 17.91
C HIS A 249 -9.04 3.90 18.62
N ALA A 250 -8.48 3.36 19.69
CA ALA A 250 -9.06 2.22 20.42
C ALA A 250 -10.49 2.50 20.91
N ASP A 251 -10.75 3.70 21.44
CA ASP A 251 -12.07 4.15 21.87
C ASP A 251 -13.07 4.24 20.71
N GLN A 252 -12.60 4.64 19.53
CA GLN A 252 -13.43 4.72 18.32
C GLN A 252 -13.76 3.32 17.79
N VAL A 253 -12.82 2.37 17.84
CA VAL A 253 -13.07 0.95 17.49
C VAL A 253 -14.12 0.37 18.42
N GLN A 254 -14.01 0.64 19.72
CA GLN A 254 -14.98 0.21 20.73
C GLN A 254 -16.35 0.86 20.53
N GLU A 255 -16.40 2.17 20.25
CA GLU A 255 -17.62 2.93 19.98
C GLU A 255 -18.39 2.34 18.78
N LEU A 256 -17.67 2.01 17.70
CA LEU A 256 -18.25 1.38 16.51
C LEU A 256 -18.67 -0.08 16.75
N GLY A 257 -18.28 -0.68 17.89
CA GLY A 257 -18.56 -2.09 18.17
C GLY A 257 -17.88 -3.06 17.20
N VAL A 258 -16.77 -2.65 16.57
CA VAL A 258 -15.93 -3.53 15.74
C VAL A 258 -15.25 -4.53 16.66
N VAL A 259 -15.19 -5.80 16.24
CA VAL A 259 -14.53 -6.86 17.03
C VAL A 259 -13.01 -6.61 17.04
N ALA A 260 -12.56 -5.92 18.09
CA ALA A 260 -11.17 -5.51 18.20
C ALA A 260 -10.21 -6.70 18.39
N ALA A 261 -10.70 -7.83 18.92
CA ALA A 261 -9.88 -9.02 19.21
C ALA A 261 -9.12 -9.53 17.98
N ASP A 262 -9.75 -9.53 16.81
CA ASP A 262 -9.13 -9.99 15.56
C ASP A 262 -8.04 -8.99 15.12
N LEU A 263 -8.29 -7.68 15.26
CA LEU A 263 -7.31 -6.62 14.96
C LEU A 263 -6.11 -6.67 15.92
N TYR A 264 -6.34 -6.88 17.21
CA TYR A 264 -5.29 -7.03 18.22
C TYR A 264 -4.43 -8.26 17.93
N THR A 265 -5.06 -9.38 17.60
CA THR A 265 -4.39 -10.64 17.29
C THR A 265 -3.48 -10.49 16.08
N GLY A 266 -4.00 -9.95 14.97
CA GLY A 266 -3.21 -9.70 13.76
C GLY A 266 -2.06 -8.72 13.99
N MET A 267 -2.31 -7.63 14.71
CA MET A 267 -1.28 -6.62 15.04
C MET A 267 -0.20 -7.20 15.97
N ALA A 268 -0.58 -7.98 16.98
CA ALA A 268 0.35 -8.61 17.91
C ALA A 268 1.24 -9.62 17.18
N HIS A 269 0.66 -10.45 16.31
CA HIS A 269 1.43 -11.37 15.48
C HIS A 269 2.40 -10.62 14.56
N ALA A 270 1.92 -9.58 13.87
CA ALA A 270 2.77 -8.77 12.98
C ALA A 270 3.94 -8.15 13.74
N LEU A 271 3.69 -7.47 14.85
CA LEU A 271 4.73 -6.89 15.70
C LEU A 271 5.70 -7.96 16.21
N ALA A 272 5.20 -9.16 16.51
CA ALA A 272 6.04 -10.25 16.94
C ALA A 272 7.04 -10.67 15.86
N VAL A 273 6.57 -10.86 14.62
CA VAL A 273 7.44 -11.14 13.48
C VAL A 273 8.45 -10.01 13.27
N LEU A 274 7.99 -8.76 13.26
CA LEU A 274 8.83 -7.59 13.00
C LEU A 274 9.94 -7.42 14.05
N HIS A 275 9.63 -7.61 15.33
CA HIS A 275 10.59 -7.45 16.42
C HIS A 275 11.48 -8.67 16.63
N TRP A 276 10.91 -9.87 16.70
CA TRP A 276 11.65 -11.08 17.07
C TRP A 276 12.26 -11.82 15.89
N ASP A 277 11.69 -11.77 14.70
CA ASP A 277 12.27 -12.43 13.52
C ASP A 277 13.04 -11.42 12.66
N THR A 278 12.37 -10.37 12.19
CA THR A 278 12.98 -9.36 11.31
C THR A 278 13.97 -8.44 12.03
N LYS A 279 13.91 -8.35 13.36
CA LYS A 279 14.77 -7.50 14.20
C LYS A 279 14.71 -6.00 13.84
N ILE A 280 13.50 -5.47 13.69
CA ILE A 280 13.27 -4.04 13.48
C ILE A 280 12.35 -3.46 14.58
N ASP A 281 12.32 -2.13 14.70
CA ASP A 281 11.54 -1.42 15.72
C ASP A 281 10.04 -1.27 15.36
N ALA A 282 9.66 -1.69 14.15
CA ALA A 282 8.31 -1.54 13.61
C ALA A 282 7.76 -0.10 13.65
N ASN A 283 8.64 0.91 13.76
CA ASN A 283 8.20 2.29 13.87
C ASN A 283 7.69 2.79 12.51
N ASP A 284 6.51 3.38 12.53
CA ASP A 284 5.80 3.89 11.37
C ASP A 284 5.52 2.85 10.26
N ILE A 285 5.32 1.58 10.63
CA ILE A 285 4.72 0.54 9.77
C ILE A 285 3.20 0.73 9.67
#